data_AF-A0A0A9WG69-F1
#
_entry.id   AF-A0A0A9WG69-F1
#
_cell.length_a   1.000
_cell.length_b   1.000
_cell.length_c   1.000
_cell.angle_alpha   90.00
_cell.angle_beta   90.00
_cell.angle_gamma   90.00
#
_symmetry.space_group_name_H-M   'P 1'
#
loop_
_entity.id
_entity.type
_entity.pdbx_description
1 polymer ?
#
loop_
_entity_poly.entity_id
_entity_poly.type
_entity_poly.pdbx_seq_one_letter_code
_entity_poly.pdbx_strand_id
1 'polypeptide(L)'
;MDIKMKLVEIVDTFKAINSHLQGLEKLERLNRNYDPVFLTWLIAHYVELSTEVYESYRNQLNLNVHVIENLALVSRKSAGTLIALWLHQPCIEPIINFKVDSALKETGFS
;
A
#
# COMPACT_ATOMS: atom_id res chain seq x y z
N MET A 1 4.14 -21.78 5.15
CA MET A 1 3.21 -20.65 4.93
C MET A 1 3.75 -19.87 3.74
N ASP A 2 3.06 -19.91 2.60
CA ASP A 2 3.53 -19.34 1.32
C ASP A 2 3.63 -17.81 1.41
N ILE A 3 4.81 -17.24 1.12
CA ILE A 3 5.07 -15.79 1.15
C ILE A 3 4.10 -15.04 0.23
N LYS A 4 3.66 -15.69 -0.87
CA LYS A 4 2.63 -15.16 -1.77
C LYS A 4 1.30 -14.93 -1.06
N MET A 5 0.84 -15.89 -0.24
CA MET A 5 -0.42 -15.77 0.50
C MET A 5 -0.37 -14.59 1.48
N LYS A 6 0.77 -14.38 2.16
CA LYS A 6 0.94 -13.24 3.07
C LYS A 6 0.82 -11.89 2.37
N LEU A 7 1.42 -11.75 1.17
CA LEU A 7 1.31 -10.48 0.44
C LEU A 7 -0.11 -10.22 -0.05
N VAL A 8 -0.84 -11.26 -0.46
CA VAL A 8 -2.28 -11.15 -0.81
C VAL A 8 -3.08 -10.67 0.41
N GLU A 9 -2.90 -11.30 1.57
CA GLU A 9 -3.56 -10.91 2.82
C GLU A 9 -3.27 -9.45 3.21
N ILE A 10 -2.01 -9.01 3.06
CA ILE A 10 -1.60 -7.62 3.30
C ILE A 10 -2.30 -6.66 2.34
N VAL A 11 -2.33 -6.96 1.03
CA VAL A 11 -2.99 -6.12 0.02
C VAL A 11 -4.50 -6.03 0.30
N ASP A 12 -5.15 -7.14 0.65
CA ASP A 12 -6.57 -7.15 1.00
C ASP A 12 -6.85 -6.33 2.26
N THR A 13 -5.96 -6.40 3.25
CA THR A 13 -6.04 -5.58 4.47
C THR A 13 -5.94 -4.09 4.15
N PHE A 14 -4.95 -3.68 3.35
CA PHE A 14 -4.82 -2.28 2.95
C PHE A 14 -5.99 -1.80 2.09
N LYS A 15 -6.54 -2.66 1.23
CA LYS A 15 -7.74 -2.36 0.45
C LYS A 15 -8.94 -2.08 1.35
N ALA A 16 -9.13 -2.89 2.39
CA ALA A 16 -10.21 -2.73 3.36
C ALA A 16 -10.06 -1.42 4.14
N ILE A 17 -8.85 -1.10 4.62
CA ILE A 17 -8.54 0.15 5.32
C ILE A 17 -8.81 1.36 4.42
N ASN A 18 -8.29 1.36 3.19
CA ASN A 18 -8.50 2.47 2.24
C ASN A 18 -10.00 2.67 1.97
N SER A 19 -10.74 1.58 1.73
CA SER A 19 -12.19 1.64 1.50
C SER A 19 -12.95 2.22 2.70
N HIS A 20 -12.52 1.90 3.92
CA HIS A 20 -13.08 2.46 5.14
C HIS A 20 -12.82 3.97 5.25
N LEU A 21 -11.58 4.41 5.04
CA LEU A 21 -11.19 5.82 5.10
C LEU A 21 -11.91 6.66 4.03
N GLN A 22 -12.03 6.14 2.81
CA GLN A 22 -12.82 6.79 1.74
C GLN A 22 -14.30 6.91 2.13
N GLY A 23 -14.84 5.94 2.89
CA GLY A 23 -16.18 6.03 3.47
C GLY A 23 -16.30 7.17 4.47
N LEU A 24 -15.32 7.30 5.38
CA LEU A 24 -15.27 8.38 6.37
C LEU A 24 -15.14 9.76 5.71
N GLU A 25 -14.29 9.92 4.70
CA GLU A 25 -14.17 11.17 3.95
C GLU A 25 -15.48 11.59 3.27
N LYS A 26 -16.21 10.63 2.68
CA LYS A 26 -17.53 10.92 2.11
C LYS A 26 -18.51 11.41 3.17
N LEU A 27 -18.49 10.80 4.38
CA LEU A 27 -19.34 11.22 5.49
C LEU A 27 -18.97 12.61 5.99
N GLU A 28 -17.69 12.92 6.16
CA GLU A 28 -17.19 14.24 6.54
C GLU A 28 -17.67 15.31 5.55
N ARG A 29 -17.51 15.05 4.25
CA ARG A 29 -17.97 15.95 3.18
C ARG A 29 -19.48 16.18 3.21
N LEU A 30 -20.28 15.19 3.58
CA LEU A 30 -21.73 15.33 3.73
C LEU A 30 -22.10 16.16 4.97
N ASN A 31 -21.33 16.03 6.05
CA ASN A 31 -21.56 16.74 7.31
C ASN A 31 -21.12 18.22 7.27
N ARG A 32 -20.34 18.64 6.25
CA ARG A 32 -19.78 20.00 6.06
C ARG A 32 -18.90 20.51 7.21
N ASN A 33 -18.59 19.67 8.19
CA ASN A 33 -17.59 19.94 9.22
C ASN A 33 -16.26 19.37 8.74
N TYR A 34 -15.25 20.22 8.64
CA TYR A 34 -13.89 19.90 8.21
C TYR A 34 -12.92 20.03 9.39
N ASP A 35 -13.33 19.53 10.55
CA ASP A 35 -12.46 19.53 11.72
C ASP A 35 -11.42 18.41 11.55
N PRO A 36 -10.15 18.64 11.90
CA PRO A 36 -9.14 17.59 11.94
C PRO A 36 -9.65 16.37 12.71
N VAL A 37 -9.55 15.19 12.09
CA VAL A 37 -9.99 13.93 12.73
C VAL A 37 -9.06 13.55 13.87
N PHE A 38 -7.81 13.98 13.79
CA PHE A 38 -6.81 13.80 14.83
C PHE A 38 -6.17 15.15 15.22
N LEU A 39 -4.83 15.25 15.28
CA LEU A 39 -4.17 16.48 15.72
C LEU A 39 -4.28 17.60 14.68
N THR A 40 -3.74 17.39 13.48
CA THR A 40 -3.72 18.42 12.43
C THR A 40 -4.24 17.93 11.08
N TRP A 41 -4.34 16.62 10.88
CA TRP A 41 -4.76 16.03 9.62
C TRP A 41 -6.29 15.89 9.50
N LEU A 42 -6.83 16.42 8.40
CA LEU A 42 -8.16 16.07 7.89
C LEU A 42 -8.19 14.62 7.39
N ILE A 43 -9.37 13.99 7.36
CA ILE A 43 -9.54 12.62 6.85
C ILE A 43 -9.00 12.43 5.43
N ALA A 44 -9.06 13.48 4.60
CA ALA A 44 -8.57 13.46 3.22
C ALA A 44 -7.07 13.09 3.14
N HIS A 45 -6.24 13.55 4.08
CA HIS A 45 -4.81 13.21 4.12
C HIS A 45 -4.58 11.72 4.43
N TYR A 46 -5.44 11.13 5.27
CA TYR A 46 -5.39 9.70 5.55
C TYR A 46 -5.89 8.87 4.36
N VAL A 47 -6.89 9.36 3.62
CA VAL A 47 -7.34 8.72 2.38
C VAL A 47 -6.24 8.72 1.33
N GLU A 48 -5.56 9.85 1.15
CA GLU A 48 -4.44 9.98 0.21
C GLU A 48 -3.33 8.98 0.56
N LEU A 49 -2.86 8.99 1.81
CA LEU A 49 -1.81 8.08 2.25
C LEU A 49 -2.22 6.61 2.14
N SER A 50 -3.43 6.25 2.59
CA SER A 50 -3.89 4.86 2.52
C SER A 50 -4.09 4.38 1.09
N THR A 51 -4.43 5.28 0.16
CA THR A 51 -4.46 4.99 -1.28
C THR A 51 -3.07 4.73 -1.83
N GLU A 52 -2.08 5.57 -1.50
CA GLU A 52 -0.68 5.34 -1.90
C GLU A 52 -0.14 4.01 -1.39
N VAL A 53 -0.34 3.71 -0.09
CA VAL A 53 0.07 2.43 0.51
C VAL A 53 -0.58 1.26 -0.21
N TYR A 54 -1.91 1.30 -0.40
CA TYR A 54 -2.63 0.23 -1.07
C TYR A 54 -2.12 0.00 -2.50
N GLU A 55 -1.98 1.05 -3.31
CA GLU A 55 -1.54 0.91 -4.70
C GLU A 55 -0.09 0.43 -4.79
N SER A 56 0.82 0.86 -3.93
CA SER A 56 2.21 0.35 -3.92
C SER A 56 2.28 -1.15 -3.62
N TYR A 57 1.55 -1.63 -2.62
CA TYR A 57 1.51 -3.06 -2.30
C TYR A 57 0.77 -3.87 -3.38
N ARG A 58 -0.30 -3.32 -3.96
CA ARG A 58 -0.99 -3.93 -5.10
C ARG A 58 -0.10 -4.06 -6.33
N ASN A 59 0.66 -3.00 -6.65
CA ASN A 59 1.62 -3.01 -7.75
C ASN A 59 2.74 -4.03 -7.49
N GLN A 60 3.24 -4.11 -6.25
CA GLN A 60 4.21 -5.13 -5.87
C GLN A 60 3.64 -6.55 -6.06
N LEU A 61 2.39 -6.80 -5.66
CA LEU A 61 1.74 -8.09 -5.87
C LEU A 61 1.60 -8.43 -7.36
N ASN A 62 1.16 -7.47 -8.17
CA ASN A 62 1.03 -7.64 -9.63
C ASN A 62 2.39 -7.95 -10.27
N LEU A 63 3.45 -7.26 -9.86
CA LEU A 63 4.80 -7.53 -10.31
C LEU A 63 5.25 -8.94 -9.91
N ASN A 64 5.00 -9.37 -8.68
CA ASN A 64 5.35 -10.71 -8.22
C ASN A 64 4.65 -11.79 -9.05
N VAL A 65 3.36 -11.62 -9.32
CA VAL A 65 2.57 -12.54 -10.17
C VAL A 65 3.15 -12.58 -11.57
N HIS A 66 3.39 -11.41 -12.17
CA HIS A 66 3.96 -11.29 -13.50
C HIS A 66 5.34 -11.95 -13.60
N VAL A 67 6.23 -11.72 -12.62
CA VAL A 67 7.56 -12.33 -12.57
C VAL A 67 7.43 -13.85 -12.49
N ILE A 68 6.57 -14.40 -11.62
CA ILE A 68 6.37 -15.85 -11.50
C ILE A 68 5.85 -16.46 -12.81
N GLU A 69 4.85 -15.84 -13.44
CA GLU A 69 4.28 -16.31 -14.71
C GLU A 69 5.32 -16.29 -15.83
N ASN A 70 6.12 -15.23 -15.93
CA ASN A 70 7.15 -15.12 -16.96
C ASN A 70 8.37 -16.01 -16.67
N LEU A 71 8.73 -16.22 -15.40
CA LEU A 71 9.79 -17.15 -15.00
C LEU A 71 9.50 -18.58 -15.47
N ALA A 72 8.23 -18.99 -15.52
CA ALA A 72 7.83 -20.29 -16.05
C ALA A 72 8.06 -20.42 -17.57
N LEU A 73 8.16 -19.31 -18.30
CA LEU A 73 8.24 -19.26 -19.77
C LEU A 73 9.65 -18.98 -20.29
N VAL A 74 10.59 -18.54 -19.45
CA VAL A 74 11.93 -18.12 -19.88
C VAL A 74 13.03 -19.13 -19.55
N SER A 75 14.11 -19.11 -20.34
CA SER A 75 15.30 -19.91 -20.07
C SER A 75 15.92 -19.57 -18.71
N ARG A 76 16.61 -20.54 -18.09
CA ARG A 76 17.29 -20.40 -16.79
C ARG A 76 18.23 -19.18 -16.72
N LYS A 77 18.86 -18.80 -17.83
CA LYS A 77 19.77 -17.64 -17.92
C LYS A 77 19.01 -16.31 -17.77
N SER A 78 17.83 -16.19 -18.38
CA SER A 78 16.97 -15.01 -18.30
C SER A 78 16.22 -14.92 -16.98
N ALA A 79 15.90 -16.08 -16.38
CA ALA A 79 15.26 -16.17 -15.07
C ALA A 79 16.09 -15.50 -13.96
N GLY A 80 17.41 -15.71 -13.96
CA GLY A 80 18.31 -15.09 -12.99
C GLY A 80 18.27 -13.55 -13.03
N THR A 81 18.23 -12.97 -14.24
CA THR A 81 18.11 -11.52 -14.42
C THR A 81 16.79 -10.98 -13.88
N LEU A 82 15.67 -11.65 -14.17
CA LEU A 82 14.35 -11.25 -13.67
C LEU A 82 14.28 -11.29 -12.13
N ILE A 83 14.87 -12.31 -11.51
CA ILE A 83 14.92 -12.44 -10.04
C ILE A 83 15.79 -11.34 -9.41
N ALA A 84 16.96 -11.04 -10.02
CA ALA A 84 17.85 -9.99 -9.52
C ALA A 84 17.20 -8.60 -9.57
N LEU A 85 16.45 -8.30 -10.64
CA LEU A 85 15.68 -7.06 -10.76
C LEU A 85 14.52 -6.98 -9.75
N TRP A 86 13.97 -8.13 -9.35
CA TRP A 86 12.83 -8.23 -8.44
C TRP A 86 13.21 -8.13 -6.94
N LEU A 87 14.43 -8.54 -6.57
CA LEU A 87 14.88 -8.72 -5.18
C LEU A 87 14.66 -7.49 -4.27
N HIS A 88 14.57 -6.29 -4.84
CA HIS A 88 14.50 -5.04 -4.09
C HIS A 88 13.08 -4.46 -3.88
N GLN A 89 12.00 -5.21 -4.13
CA GLN A 89 10.61 -4.71 -4.01
C GLN A 89 10.40 -3.33 -4.65
N PRO A 90 10.63 -3.20 -5.97
CA PRO A 90 10.77 -1.91 -6.63
C PRO A 90 9.51 -1.04 -6.61
N CYS A 91 8.34 -1.58 -6.25
CA CYS A 91 7.07 -0.86 -6.24
C CYS A 91 6.71 -0.24 -4.88
N ILE A 92 7.47 -0.52 -3.82
CA ILE A 92 7.24 0.04 -2.49
C ILE A 92 8.31 1.10 -2.24
N GLU A 93 7.95 2.36 -2.42
CA GLU A 93 8.88 3.46 -2.24
C GLU A 93 9.25 3.64 -0.75
N PRO A 94 10.53 3.85 -0.40
CA PRO A 94 10.95 4.04 1.00
C PRO A 94 10.24 5.20 1.70
N ILE A 95 9.80 6.22 0.95
CA ILE A 95 9.09 7.38 1.49
C ILE A 95 7.74 7.01 2.12
N ILE A 96 7.15 5.88 1.72
CA ILE A 96 5.88 5.39 2.29
C ILE A 96 6.03 5.14 3.79
N ASN A 97 7.16 4.59 4.23
CA ASN A 97 7.41 4.38 5.66
C ASN A 97 7.42 5.71 6.43
N PHE A 98 8.10 6.72 5.89
CA PHE A 98 8.11 8.06 6.49
C PHE A 98 6.72 8.70 6.55
N LYS A 99 5.90 8.54 5.49
CA LYS A 99 4.54 9.06 5.48
C LYS A 99 3.63 8.34 6.47
N VAL A 100 3.75 7.01 6.59
CA VAL A 100 3.04 6.20 7.60
C VAL A 100 3.44 6.62 9.01
N ASP A 101 4.74 6.78 9.29
CA ASP A 101 5.22 7.26 10.59
C ASP A 101 4.68 8.66 10.93
N SER A 102 4.58 9.53 9.91
CA SER A 102 4.00 10.87 10.08
C SER A 102 2.50 10.78 10.42
N ALA A 103 1.74 9.96 9.70
CA ALA A 103 0.32 9.75 9.98
C ALA A 103 0.07 9.10 11.35
N LEU A 104 0.95 8.21 11.81
CA LEU A 104 0.88 7.62 13.16
C LEU A 104 1.08 8.68 14.24
N LYS A 105 2.04 9.59 14.08
CA LYS A 105 2.25 10.70 15.03
C LYS A 105 1.01 11.59 15.16
N GLU A 106 0.29 11.81 14.05
CA GLU A 106 -0.94 12.58 14.07
C GLU A 106 -2.05 11.95 14.92
N THR A 107 -2.02 10.63 15.12
CA THR A 107 -2.99 9.94 15.99
C THR A 107 -2.76 10.17 17.49
N GLY A 108 -1.67 10.85 17.87
CA GLY A 108 -1.31 11.10 19.27
C GLY A 108 -0.73 9.88 20.01
N PHE A 109 -0.57 8.75 19.32
CA PHE A 109 0.16 7.59 19.83
C PHE A 109 1.66 7.76 19.54
N SER A 110 2.41 8.29 20.51
CA SER A 110 3.89 8.32 20.53
C SER A 110 4.42 7.82 21.87
#